data_AF-A0A228K388-F1
#
_entry.id   AF-A0A228K388-F1
#
_cell.length_a   1.000
_cell.length_b   1.000
_cell.length_c   1.000
_cell.angle_alpha   90.00
_cell.angle_beta   90.00
_cell.angle_gamma   90.00
#
_symmetry.space_group_name_H-M   'P 1'
#
loop_
_entity.id
_entity.type
_entity.pdbx_description
1 polymer ?
#
loop_
_entity_poly.entity_id
_entity_poly.type
_entity_poly.pdbx_seq_one_letter_code
_entity_poly.pdbx_strand_id
1 'polypeptide(L)'
;MDFETPPGLSVDAGGQGQTVRLTGQWTALALARNRGAVARRIASIASGRVSEWDLSGIERLDHVGGQALWRVWGRKLPAGVALSTTQRTIFERIERLDSAREAPERVVRFGPITRLGFMLFAFGEHLKGGIAMFGLVILDALSVLRRPKTMPWKETSANIYSAGAQALPITALVAFLIGIVLSYLSAQQLQMFGANRYIVNILGLSVIRELGPVLSAILVAGRSGSAITAQIGVMRVTEELDAMRVMGIPHGLRLILPRVLALGIAMPLLVMWTNIIALTGGALAAKLVLGIDVNYFVRSLPGVVPIANLYIGVGKGVVFGMLIALVACHFGFRIKANSQSLGEGTTTSVVTSITVVILADAVFAILFQNVGLG
;
A
#
# COMPACT_ATOMS: atom_id res chain seq x y z
N MET A 1 19.54 -49.43 -12.43
CA MET A 1 18.11 -49.76 -12.46
C MET A 1 17.49 -48.82 -13.46
N ASP A 2 17.22 -49.32 -14.65
CA ASP A 2 16.80 -48.51 -15.81
C ASP A 2 15.32 -48.13 -15.67
N PHE A 3 15.05 -46.82 -15.57
CA PHE A 3 13.71 -46.26 -15.35
C PHE A 3 13.17 -45.60 -16.63
N GLU A 4 13.19 -46.32 -17.76
CA GLU A 4 12.92 -45.72 -19.09
C GLU A 4 11.86 -46.44 -19.93
N THR A 5 10.95 -47.21 -19.36
CA THR A 5 9.83 -47.78 -20.13
C THR A 5 8.68 -46.76 -20.23
N PRO A 6 8.44 -46.13 -21.40
CA PRO A 6 7.35 -45.18 -21.56
C PRO A 6 5.99 -45.88 -21.42
N PRO A 7 4.93 -45.16 -21.00
CA PRO A 7 3.60 -45.73 -20.91
C PRO A 7 3.14 -46.18 -22.31
N GLY A 8 2.90 -47.49 -22.46
CA GLY A 8 2.48 -48.13 -23.68
C GLY A 8 0.99 -48.46 -23.66
N LEU A 9 0.38 -48.42 -24.85
CA LEU A 9 -1.01 -48.83 -25.05
C LEU A 9 -1.09 -49.62 -26.36
N SER A 10 -1.58 -50.85 -26.27
CA SER A 10 -1.96 -51.67 -27.42
C SER A 10 -3.45 -51.99 -27.36
N VAL A 11 -4.09 -52.02 -28.53
CA VAL A 11 -5.50 -52.38 -28.69
C VAL A 11 -5.54 -53.59 -29.59
N ASP A 12 -6.14 -54.66 -29.11
CA ASP A 12 -6.42 -55.85 -29.91
C ASP A 12 -7.92 -55.92 -30.21
N ALA A 13 -8.26 -56.25 -31.45
CA ALA A 13 -9.65 -56.29 -31.91
C ALA A 13 -10.12 -57.74 -31.99
N GLY A 14 -10.82 -58.21 -30.96
CA GLY A 14 -11.44 -59.53 -30.93
C GLY A 14 -12.88 -59.51 -31.43
N GLY A 15 -13.41 -60.68 -31.84
CA GLY A 15 -14.78 -60.84 -32.33
C GLY A 15 -15.91 -60.48 -31.34
N GLN A 16 -15.59 -60.19 -30.07
CA GLN A 16 -16.56 -59.76 -29.04
C GLN A 16 -16.32 -58.33 -28.49
N GLY A 17 -15.35 -57.59 -29.03
CA GLY A 17 -15.03 -56.22 -28.59
C GLY A 17 -13.53 -55.91 -28.63
N GLN A 18 -13.18 -54.66 -28.33
CA GLN A 18 -11.78 -54.24 -28.22
C GLN A 18 -11.22 -54.60 -26.85
N THR A 19 -10.07 -55.27 -26.80
CA THR A 19 -9.30 -55.51 -25.57
C THR A 19 -8.14 -54.54 -25.53
N VAL A 20 -8.06 -53.73 -24.48
CA VAL A 20 -7.02 -52.70 -24.33
C VAL A 20 -6.00 -53.17 -23.30
N ARG A 21 -4.74 -53.34 -23.72
CA ARG A 21 -3.64 -53.71 -22.84
C ARG A 21 -2.75 -52.50 -22.56
N LEU A 22 -2.51 -52.24 -21.28
CA LEU A 22 -1.65 -51.16 -20.81
C LEU A 22 -0.30 -51.74 -20.38
N THR A 23 0.78 -51.15 -20.87
CA THR A 23 2.15 -51.62 -20.58
C THR A 23 3.07 -50.48 -20.13
N GLY A 24 4.22 -50.82 -19.56
CA GLY A 24 5.22 -49.85 -19.12
C GLY A 24 4.86 -49.14 -17.81
N GLN A 25 5.42 -47.95 -17.59
CA GLN A 25 5.25 -47.21 -16.33
C GLN A 25 4.18 -46.12 -16.39
N TRP A 26 3.24 -46.21 -15.47
CA TRP A 26 2.10 -45.31 -15.29
C TRP A 26 2.27 -44.49 -14.02
N THR A 27 3.32 -43.67 -14.02
CA THR A 27 3.64 -42.74 -12.93
C THR A 27 3.47 -41.29 -13.37
N ALA A 28 3.34 -40.37 -12.40
CA ALA A 28 3.25 -38.93 -12.65
C ALA A 28 4.39 -38.43 -13.54
N LEU A 29 5.61 -38.89 -13.30
CA LEU A 29 6.81 -38.51 -14.04
C LEU A 29 6.76 -39.02 -15.50
N ALA A 30 6.36 -40.27 -15.69
CA ALA A 30 6.27 -40.88 -17.02
C ALA A 30 5.16 -40.22 -17.87
N LEU A 31 4.01 -39.90 -17.27
CA LEU A 31 2.92 -39.19 -17.92
C LEU A 31 3.27 -37.73 -18.26
N ALA A 32 4.03 -37.06 -17.39
CA ALA A 32 4.51 -35.69 -17.63
C ALA A 32 5.51 -35.64 -18.80
N ARG A 33 6.46 -36.59 -18.87
CA ARG A 33 7.42 -36.69 -19.98
C ARG A 33 6.73 -36.91 -21.33
N ASN A 34 5.66 -37.71 -21.37
CA ASN A 34 4.90 -37.97 -22.59
C ASN A 34 3.80 -36.93 -22.88
N ARG A 35 3.83 -35.74 -22.24
CA ARG A 35 2.88 -34.63 -22.43
C ARG A 35 1.41 -35.05 -22.48
N GLY A 36 1.04 -36.07 -21.69
CA GLY A 36 -0.31 -36.63 -21.65
C GLY A 36 -0.85 -37.16 -22.99
N ALA A 37 -0.01 -37.48 -23.99
CA ALA A 37 -0.44 -38.02 -25.29
C ALA A 37 -1.15 -39.37 -25.14
N VAL A 38 -0.59 -40.25 -24.31
CA VAL A 38 -1.17 -41.58 -24.02
C VAL A 38 -2.49 -41.43 -23.25
N ALA A 39 -2.58 -40.54 -22.27
CA ALA A 39 -3.83 -40.29 -21.53
C ALA A 39 -4.97 -39.80 -22.46
N ARG A 40 -4.66 -38.94 -23.44
CA ARG A 40 -5.63 -38.51 -24.47
C ARG A 40 -6.07 -39.66 -25.38
N ARG A 41 -5.13 -40.55 -25.74
CA ARG A 41 -5.40 -41.70 -26.60
C ARG A 41 -6.26 -42.76 -25.89
N ILE A 42 -6.06 -42.99 -24.59
CA ILE A 42 -6.98 -43.79 -23.77
C ILE A 42 -8.35 -43.13 -23.74
N ALA A 43 -8.44 -41.82 -23.51
CA ALA A 43 -9.72 -41.12 -23.45
C ALA A 43 -10.55 -41.27 -24.75
N SER A 44 -9.89 -41.28 -25.93
CA SER A 44 -10.55 -41.55 -27.21
C SER A 44 -10.97 -43.01 -27.42
N ILE A 45 -10.27 -43.97 -26.80
CA ILE A 45 -10.59 -45.41 -26.93
C ILE A 45 -11.68 -45.81 -25.93
N ALA A 46 -11.63 -45.25 -24.72
CA ALA A 46 -12.61 -45.49 -23.66
C ALA A 46 -14.02 -44.99 -24.03
N SER A 47 -14.16 -44.10 -25.01
CA SER A 47 -15.47 -43.72 -25.59
C SER A 47 -16.05 -44.75 -26.57
N GLY A 48 -15.30 -45.80 -26.96
CA GLY A 48 -15.75 -46.90 -27.81
C GLY A 48 -16.28 -48.11 -27.02
N ARG A 49 -16.68 -49.17 -27.72
CA ARG A 49 -17.04 -50.48 -27.09
C ARG A 49 -15.79 -51.27 -26.75
N VAL A 50 -15.23 -51.00 -25.57
CA VAL A 50 -14.15 -51.78 -24.96
C VAL A 50 -14.75 -52.87 -24.08
N SER A 51 -14.43 -54.13 -24.37
CA SER A 51 -14.93 -55.30 -23.63
C SER A 51 -14.06 -55.63 -22.42
N GLU A 52 -12.75 -55.43 -22.52
CA GLU A 52 -11.80 -55.83 -21.48
C GLU A 52 -10.58 -54.90 -21.40
N TRP A 53 -10.13 -54.62 -20.18
CA TRP A 53 -8.91 -53.85 -19.88
C TRP A 53 -7.90 -54.74 -19.16
N ASP A 54 -6.71 -54.87 -19.72
CA ASP A 54 -5.63 -55.67 -19.13
C ASP A 54 -4.51 -54.75 -18.63
N LEU A 55 -4.35 -54.65 -17.30
CA LEU A 55 -3.31 -53.86 -16.63
C LEU A 55 -2.16 -54.72 -16.11
N SER A 56 -2.16 -56.03 -16.39
CA SER A 56 -1.11 -56.94 -15.92
C SER A 56 0.28 -56.59 -16.45
N GLY A 57 0.35 -55.96 -17.63
CA GLY A 57 1.60 -55.50 -18.27
C GLY A 57 2.17 -54.18 -17.73
N ILE A 58 1.52 -53.56 -16.74
CA ILE A 58 2.02 -52.32 -16.11
C ILE A 58 3.10 -52.66 -15.08
N GLU A 59 4.31 -52.19 -15.31
CA GLU A 59 5.46 -52.40 -14.42
C GLU A 59 5.31 -51.63 -13.10
N ARG A 60 4.84 -50.38 -13.16
CA ARG A 60 4.59 -49.52 -11.99
C ARG A 60 3.40 -48.61 -12.23
N LEU A 61 2.51 -48.53 -11.24
CA LEU A 61 1.36 -47.64 -11.19
C LEU A 61 1.44 -46.81 -9.90
N ASP A 62 1.35 -45.48 -10.00
CA ASP A 62 1.20 -44.61 -8.83
C ASP A 62 -0.23 -44.06 -8.71
N HIS A 63 -0.49 -43.33 -7.62
CA HIS A 63 -1.81 -42.74 -7.39
C HIS A 63 -2.23 -41.72 -8.45
N VAL A 64 -1.27 -41.04 -9.10
CA VAL A 64 -1.55 -40.03 -10.14
C VAL A 64 -1.92 -40.71 -11.45
N GLY A 65 -1.19 -41.75 -11.85
CA GLY A 65 -1.49 -42.58 -13.01
C GLY A 65 -2.79 -43.35 -12.84
N GLY A 66 -3.03 -43.93 -11.66
CA GLY A 66 -4.29 -44.55 -11.30
C GLY A 66 -5.46 -43.55 -11.38
N GLN A 67 -5.29 -42.33 -10.86
CA GLN A 67 -6.33 -41.31 -10.92
C GLN A 67 -6.60 -40.83 -12.36
N ALA A 68 -5.59 -40.81 -13.22
CA ALA A 68 -5.77 -40.49 -14.64
C ALA A 68 -6.64 -41.55 -15.34
N LEU A 69 -6.36 -42.84 -15.10
CA LEU A 69 -7.17 -43.95 -15.63
C LEU A 69 -8.60 -43.92 -15.06
N TRP A 70 -8.74 -43.70 -13.75
CA TRP A 70 -10.03 -43.56 -13.08
C TRP A 70 -10.90 -42.46 -13.68
N ARG A 71 -10.30 -41.31 -14.04
CA ARG A 71 -11.02 -40.21 -14.72
C ARG A 71 -11.48 -40.61 -16.12
N VAL A 72 -10.67 -41.37 -16.85
CA VAL A 72 -11.01 -41.83 -18.20
C VAL A 72 -12.14 -42.86 -18.17
N TRP A 73 -12.18 -43.75 -17.17
CA TRP A 73 -13.28 -44.70 -16.97
C TRP A 73 -14.55 -44.08 -16.37
N GLY A 74 -14.67 -42.75 -16.35
CA GLY A 74 -15.86 -42.08 -15.82
C GLY A 74 -16.03 -42.25 -14.31
N ARG A 75 -14.92 -42.40 -13.57
CA ARG A 75 -14.86 -42.56 -12.11
C ARG A 75 -15.54 -43.83 -11.59
N LYS A 76 -15.51 -44.89 -12.37
CA LYS A 76 -15.93 -46.24 -11.97
C LYS A 76 -14.93 -47.25 -12.50
N LEU A 77 -14.79 -48.36 -11.79
CA LEU A 77 -14.03 -49.49 -12.30
C LEU A 77 -14.86 -50.20 -13.39
N PRO A 78 -14.31 -50.42 -14.61
CA PRO A 78 -14.99 -51.25 -15.61
C PRO A 78 -15.20 -52.69 -15.11
N ALA A 79 -16.23 -53.37 -15.61
CA ALA A 79 -16.57 -54.73 -15.14
C ALA A 79 -15.54 -55.81 -15.58
N GLY A 80 -14.80 -55.59 -16.66
CA GLY A 80 -13.78 -56.49 -17.19
C GLY A 80 -12.38 -55.91 -17.10
N VAL A 81 -11.87 -55.64 -15.88
CA VAL A 81 -10.48 -55.19 -15.69
C VAL A 81 -9.64 -56.25 -14.99
N ALA A 82 -8.59 -56.72 -15.66
CA ALA A 82 -7.57 -57.56 -15.06
C ALA A 82 -6.57 -56.68 -14.27
N LEU A 83 -6.60 -56.79 -12.94
CA LEU A 83 -5.77 -56.02 -12.01
C LEU A 83 -4.92 -56.95 -11.15
N SER A 84 -3.69 -56.53 -10.84
CA SER A 84 -2.90 -57.14 -9.77
C SER A 84 -3.39 -56.71 -8.37
N THR A 85 -3.03 -57.46 -7.34
CA THR A 85 -3.42 -57.16 -5.94
C THR A 85 -2.97 -55.76 -5.50
N THR A 86 -1.79 -55.32 -5.92
CA THR A 86 -1.25 -53.98 -5.62
C THR A 86 -1.98 -52.87 -6.39
N GLN A 87 -2.42 -53.12 -7.63
CA GLN A 87 -3.18 -52.14 -8.40
C GLN A 87 -4.60 -51.98 -7.84
N ARG A 88 -5.21 -53.07 -7.38
CA ARG A 88 -6.54 -53.05 -6.74
C ARG A 88 -6.57 -52.13 -5.52
N THR A 89 -5.57 -52.21 -4.63
CA THR A 89 -5.50 -51.34 -3.45
C THR A 89 -5.33 -49.86 -3.78
N ILE A 90 -4.63 -49.54 -4.89
CA ILE A 90 -4.51 -48.16 -5.39
C ILE A 90 -5.87 -47.64 -5.84
N PHE A 91 -6.63 -48.42 -6.62
CA PHE A 91 -7.95 -48.01 -7.12
C PHE A 91 -9.00 -47.93 -6.02
N GLU A 92 -9.03 -48.86 -5.07
CA GLU A 92 -9.91 -48.79 -3.89
C GLU A 92 -9.65 -47.53 -3.05
N ARG A 93 -8.37 -47.14 -2.90
CA ARG A 93 -8.00 -45.89 -2.21
C ARG A 93 -8.44 -44.66 -3.01
N ILE A 94 -8.32 -44.69 -4.34
CA ILE A 94 -8.78 -43.59 -5.21
C ILE A 94 -10.30 -43.45 -5.14
N GLU A 95 -11.05 -44.55 -5.18
CA GLU A 95 -12.51 -44.55 -5.09
C GLU A 95 -12.99 -43.96 -3.75
N ARG A 96 -12.35 -44.35 -2.64
CA ARG A 96 -12.65 -43.80 -1.31
C ARG A 96 -12.33 -42.31 -1.19
N LEU A 97 -11.27 -41.84 -1.84
CA LEU A 97 -10.87 -40.44 -1.81
C LEU A 97 -11.71 -39.56 -2.77
N ASP A 98 -12.14 -40.11 -3.91
CA ASP A 98 -12.96 -39.39 -4.89
C ASP A 98 -14.43 -39.29 -4.43
N SER A 99 -14.93 -40.27 -3.67
CA SER A 99 -16.24 -40.21 -3.01
C SER A 99 -16.30 -39.21 -1.85
N ALA A 100 -15.18 -38.96 -1.17
CA ALA A 100 -15.06 -37.95 -0.11
C ALA A 100 -14.71 -36.54 -0.63
N ARG A 101 -14.64 -36.36 -1.96
CA ARG A 101 -14.21 -35.10 -2.55
C ARG A 101 -15.33 -34.07 -2.52
N GLU A 102 -15.17 -33.05 -1.68
CA GLU A 102 -15.99 -31.83 -1.77
C GLU A 102 -15.85 -31.21 -3.17
N ALA A 103 -16.97 -30.79 -3.75
CA ALA A 103 -16.96 -30.10 -5.03
C ALA A 103 -16.02 -28.87 -4.93
N PRO A 104 -15.18 -28.59 -5.94
CA PRO A 104 -14.29 -27.45 -5.88
C PRO A 104 -15.11 -26.18 -5.62
N GLU A 105 -14.75 -25.45 -4.56
CA GLU A 105 -15.39 -24.21 -4.18
C GLU A 105 -15.38 -23.28 -5.40
N ARG A 106 -16.56 -22.82 -5.82
CA ARG A 106 -16.67 -21.96 -7.02
C ARG A 106 -15.89 -20.68 -6.72
N VAL A 107 -14.76 -20.48 -7.41
CA VAL A 107 -14.02 -19.23 -7.35
C VAL A 107 -14.92 -18.13 -7.93
N VAL A 108 -15.58 -17.38 -7.06
CA VAL A 108 -16.43 -16.24 -7.44
C VAL A 108 -15.53 -15.21 -8.09
N ARG A 109 -15.58 -15.11 -9.41
CA ARG A 109 -14.85 -14.08 -10.14
C ARG A 109 -15.56 -12.75 -9.89
N PHE A 110 -15.02 -11.96 -8.97
CA PHE A 110 -15.53 -10.63 -8.66
C PHE A 110 -15.48 -9.74 -9.91
N GLY A 111 -16.65 -9.27 -10.34
CA GLY A 111 -16.76 -8.29 -11.42
C GLY A 111 -16.14 -6.94 -11.02
N PRO A 112 -15.90 -6.04 -11.99
CA PRO A 112 -15.33 -4.71 -11.72
C PRO A 112 -16.19 -3.90 -10.74
N ILE A 113 -17.51 -4.06 -10.79
CA ILE A 113 -18.45 -3.40 -9.86
C ILE A 113 -18.28 -3.93 -8.43
N THR A 114 -18.09 -5.24 -8.27
CA THR A 114 -17.88 -5.83 -6.94
C THR A 114 -16.53 -5.41 -6.35
N ARG A 115 -15.49 -5.28 -7.17
CA ARG A 115 -14.20 -4.71 -6.75
C ARG A 115 -14.33 -3.26 -6.31
N LEU A 116 -15.10 -2.45 -7.05
CA LEU A 116 -15.42 -1.07 -6.66
C LEU A 116 -16.16 -1.04 -5.31
N GLY A 117 -17.14 -1.93 -5.12
CA GLY A 117 -17.85 -2.09 -3.86
C GLY A 117 -16.90 -2.37 -2.70
N PHE A 118 -16.01 -3.36 -2.83
CA PHE A 118 -15.01 -3.67 -1.81
C PHE A 118 -14.07 -2.50 -1.51
N MET A 119 -13.62 -1.76 -2.54
CA MET A 119 -12.80 -0.56 -2.33
C MET A 119 -13.55 0.53 -1.55
N LEU A 120 -14.84 0.73 -1.85
CA LEU A 120 -15.67 1.70 -1.16
C LEU A 120 -15.89 1.33 0.32
N PHE A 121 -16.15 0.04 0.59
CA PHE A 121 -16.28 -0.45 1.96
C PHE A 121 -14.96 -0.33 2.74
N ALA A 122 -13.84 -0.70 2.12
CA ALA A 122 -12.51 -0.54 2.73
C ALA A 122 -12.22 0.93 3.04
N PHE A 123 -12.53 1.84 2.11
CA PHE A 123 -12.41 3.28 2.35
C PHE A 123 -13.28 3.74 3.54
N GLY A 124 -14.52 3.26 3.64
CA GLY A 124 -15.40 3.53 4.78
C GLY A 124 -14.80 3.06 6.12
N GLU A 125 -14.15 1.90 6.14
CA GLU A 125 -13.45 1.42 7.34
C GLU A 125 -12.24 2.28 7.71
N HIS A 126 -11.47 2.76 6.72
CA HIS A 126 -10.36 3.68 6.96
C HIS A 126 -10.87 5.01 7.52
N LEU A 127 -11.98 5.54 6.97
CA LEU A 127 -12.58 6.78 7.43
C LEU A 127 -13.11 6.66 8.87
N LYS A 128 -13.83 5.57 9.19
CA LYS A 128 -14.31 5.29 10.55
C LYS A 128 -13.15 5.18 11.54
N GLY A 129 -12.08 4.48 11.16
CA GLY A 129 -10.88 4.36 11.99
C GLY A 129 -10.17 5.70 12.22
N GLY A 130 -10.07 6.54 11.19
CA GLY A 130 -9.51 7.89 11.31
C GLY A 130 -10.34 8.79 12.24
N ILE A 131 -11.67 8.78 12.11
CA ILE A 131 -12.58 9.53 12.98
C ILE A 131 -12.46 9.05 14.44
N ALA A 132 -12.42 7.74 14.65
CA ALA A 132 -12.24 7.17 16.00
C ALA A 132 -10.90 7.59 16.62
N MET A 133 -9.82 7.59 15.84
CA MET A 133 -8.49 8.02 16.31
C MET A 133 -8.46 9.52 16.62
N PHE A 134 -9.09 10.35 15.78
CA PHE A 134 -9.22 11.77 16.03
C PHE A 134 -10.01 12.05 17.32
N GLY A 135 -11.15 11.36 17.51
CA GLY A 135 -11.93 11.43 18.74
C GLY A 135 -11.12 11.00 19.97
N LEU A 136 -10.32 9.93 19.87
CA LEU A 136 -9.44 9.49 20.94
C LEU A 136 -8.40 10.56 21.30
N VAL A 137 -7.77 11.20 20.30
CA VAL A 137 -6.80 12.28 20.54
C VAL A 137 -7.45 13.48 21.24
N ILE A 138 -8.68 13.84 20.88
CA ILE A 138 -9.42 14.91 21.57
C ILE A 138 -9.67 14.52 23.03
N LEU A 139 -10.14 13.29 23.28
CA LEU A 139 -10.39 12.80 24.63
C LEU A 139 -9.10 12.75 25.47
N ASP A 140 -8.00 12.28 24.88
CA ASP A 140 -6.69 12.23 25.52
C ASP A 140 -6.18 13.64 25.83
N ALA A 141 -6.31 14.59 24.90
CA ALA A 141 -5.96 15.99 25.11
C ALA A 141 -6.79 16.62 26.25
N LEU A 142 -8.09 16.36 26.30
CA LEU A 142 -8.96 16.80 27.40
C LEU A 142 -8.58 16.15 28.74
N SER A 143 -8.21 14.86 28.72
CA SER A 143 -7.75 14.16 29.92
C SER A 143 -6.44 14.74 30.47
N VAL A 144 -5.52 15.09 29.59
CA VAL A 144 -4.24 15.74 29.93
C VAL A 144 -4.47 17.15 30.45
N LEU A 145 -5.41 17.90 29.86
CA LEU A 145 -5.77 19.22 30.36
C LEU A 145 -6.31 19.16 31.80
N ARG A 146 -7.07 18.11 32.13
CA ARG A 146 -7.56 17.85 33.49
C ARG A 146 -6.47 17.32 34.44
N ARG A 147 -5.44 16.65 33.92
CA ARG A 147 -4.34 16.03 34.69
C ARG A 147 -2.99 16.24 33.99
N PRO A 148 -2.38 17.44 34.05
CA PRO A 148 -1.19 17.77 33.26
C PRO A 148 0.05 16.91 33.59
N LYS A 149 0.07 16.26 34.75
CA LYS A 149 1.14 15.34 35.15
C LYS A 149 1.19 14.04 34.33
N THR A 150 0.12 13.68 33.61
CA THR A 150 0.10 12.47 32.76
C THR A 150 0.68 12.71 31.37
N MET A 151 1.05 13.95 31.03
CA MET A 151 1.57 14.31 29.71
C MET A 151 2.99 13.75 29.48
N PRO A 152 3.22 12.97 28.39
CA PRO A 152 4.55 12.46 28.06
C PRO A 152 5.43 13.56 27.41
N TRP A 153 5.89 14.52 28.21
CA TRP A 153 6.70 15.65 27.75
C TRP A 153 8.00 15.23 27.06
N LYS A 154 8.68 14.20 27.58
CA LYS A 154 9.94 13.68 27.01
C LYS A 154 9.75 13.13 25.59
N GLU A 155 8.68 12.36 25.37
CA GLU A 155 8.36 11.78 24.07
C GLU A 155 7.93 12.89 23.10
N THR A 156 7.16 13.88 23.57
CA THR A 156 6.75 15.04 22.77
C THR A 156 7.96 15.86 22.32
N SER A 157 8.89 16.19 23.22
CA SER A 157 10.10 16.95 22.87
C SER A 157 11.01 16.19 21.91
N ALA A 158 11.16 14.88 22.08
CA ALA A 158 11.94 14.04 21.17
C ALA A 158 11.32 14.04 19.77
N ASN A 159 10.00 13.94 19.67
CA ASN A 159 9.28 14.00 18.40
C ASN A 159 9.35 15.39 17.76
N ILE A 160 9.32 16.49 18.53
CA ILE A 160 9.52 17.85 18.00
C ILE A 160 10.91 18.00 17.39
N TYR A 161 11.95 17.54 18.09
CA TYR A 161 13.32 17.59 17.57
C TYR A 161 13.48 16.71 16.31
N SER A 162 12.97 15.48 16.35
CA SER A 162 13.08 14.57 15.21
C SER A 162 12.25 15.03 14.01
N ALA A 163 11.01 15.48 14.20
CA ALA A 163 10.14 15.91 13.11
C ALA A 163 10.50 17.31 12.59
N GLY A 164 10.87 18.24 13.48
CA GLY A 164 11.21 19.62 13.15
C GLY A 164 12.67 19.78 12.73
N ALA A 165 13.60 19.75 13.68
CA ALA A 165 14.99 20.14 13.46
C ALA A 165 15.67 19.32 12.35
N GLN A 166 15.45 18.00 12.35
CA GLN A 166 16.06 17.14 11.33
C GLN A 166 15.39 17.27 9.95
N ALA A 167 14.23 17.91 9.83
CA ALA A 167 13.58 18.20 8.53
C ALA A 167 14.05 19.53 7.90
N LEU A 168 14.69 20.41 8.68
CA LEU A 168 15.13 21.74 8.23
C LEU A 168 16.06 21.70 7.00
N PRO A 169 17.07 20.80 6.90
CA PRO A 169 17.99 20.82 5.77
C PRO A 169 17.33 20.43 4.44
N ILE A 170 16.50 19.38 4.47
CA ILE A 170 15.81 18.89 3.27
C ILE A 170 14.75 19.90 2.82
N THR A 171 14.00 20.47 3.78
CA THR A 171 13.02 21.53 3.47
C THR A 171 13.67 22.79 2.94
N ALA A 172 14.82 23.22 3.49
CA ALA A 172 15.55 24.37 2.98
C ALA A 172 16.02 24.16 1.54
N LEU A 173 16.65 23.02 1.24
CA LEU A 173 17.17 22.73 -0.09
C LEU A 173 16.06 22.75 -1.14
N VAL A 174 14.97 22.03 -0.88
CA VAL A 174 13.86 21.93 -1.83
C VAL A 174 13.11 23.25 -1.96
N ALA A 175 12.85 23.94 -0.85
CA ALA A 175 12.18 25.25 -0.86
C ALA A 175 12.97 26.30 -1.64
N PHE A 176 14.29 26.33 -1.45
CA PHE A 176 15.18 27.25 -2.16
C PHE A 176 15.13 27.03 -3.66
N LEU A 177 15.26 25.78 -4.10
CA LEU A 177 15.21 25.41 -5.52
C LEU A 177 13.84 25.73 -6.14
N ILE A 178 12.75 25.40 -5.45
CA ILE A 178 11.40 25.71 -5.93
C ILE A 178 11.19 27.23 -6.00
N GLY A 179 11.70 27.99 -5.02
CA GLY A 179 11.67 29.45 -5.02
C GLY A 179 12.38 30.05 -6.23
N ILE A 180 13.58 29.55 -6.56
CA ILE A 180 14.33 29.95 -7.77
C ILE A 180 13.50 29.67 -9.03
N VAL A 181 13.00 28.44 -9.18
CA VAL A 181 12.25 28.02 -10.38
C VAL A 181 10.98 28.84 -10.55
N LEU A 182 10.20 29.02 -9.47
CA LEU A 182 8.96 29.77 -9.50
C LEU A 182 9.20 31.24 -9.86
N SER A 183 10.22 31.87 -9.27
CA SER A 183 10.57 33.25 -9.59
C SER A 183 11.10 33.40 -11.00
N TYR A 184 11.91 32.44 -11.50
CA TYR A 184 12.43 32.47 -12.86
C TYR A 184 11.30 32.42 -13.89
N LEU A 185 10.37 31.47 -13.74
CA LEU A 185 9.21 31.32 -14.63
C LEU A 185 8.29 32.54 -14.57
N SER A 186 8.00 33.04 -13.36
CA SER A 186 7.15 34.22 -13.17
C SER A 186 7.81 35.50 -13.74
N ALA A 187 9.12 35.64 -13.59
CA ALA A 187 9.88 36.77 -14.13
C ALA A 187 9.83 36.82 -15.66
N GLN A 188 10.04 35.69 -16.33
CA GLN A 188 9.93 35.62 -17.79
C GLN A 188 8.53 35.99 -18.27
N GLN A 189 7.49 35.51 -17.59
CA GLN A 189 6.11 35.86 -17.93
C GLN A 189 5.86 37.37 -17.77
N LEU A 190 6.31 37.97 -16.66
CA LEU A 190 6.10 39.40 -16.36
C LEU A 190 6.88 40.34 -17.29
N GLN A 191 8.07 39.95 -17.74
CA GLN A 191 8.86 40.73 -18.70
C GLN A 191 8.10 40.97 -20.00
N MET A 192 7.39 39.95 -20.48
CA MET A 192 6.60 40.06 -21.71
C MET A 192 5.47 41.09 -21.59
N PHE A 193 4.97 41.36 -20.38
CA PHE A 193 3.90 42.32 -20.13
C PHE A 193 4.41 43.65 -19.52
N GLY A 194 5.73 43.84 -19.39
CA GLY A 194 6.31 45.03 -18.74
C GLY A 194 5.95 45.18 -17.25
N ALA A 195 5.55 44.08 -16.60
CA ALA A 195 4.90 44.07 -15.29
C ALA A 195 5.87 43.69 -14.14
N ASN A 196 7.18 43.88 -14.33
CA ASN A 196 8.25 43.36 -13.46
C ASN A 196 8.06 43.69 -11.96
N ARG A 197 7.46 44.84 -11.64
CA ARG A 197 7.19 45.27 -10.26
C ARG A 197 6.25 44.35 -9.47
N TYR A 198 5.42 43.56 -10.16
CA TYR A 198 4.44 42.65 -9.53
C TYR A 198 5.04 41.30 -9.14
N ILE A 199 6.31 41.02 -9.45
CA ILE A 199 6.92 39.74 -9.08
C ILE A 199 6.93 39.53 -7.56
N VAL A 200 7.15 40.58 -6.78
CA VAL A 200 7.14 40.52 -5.31
C VAL A 200 5.74 40.14 -4.81
N ASN A 201 4.69 40.61 -5.49
CA ASN A 201 3.31 40.29 -5.17
C ASN A 201 2.99 38.82 -5.43
N ILE A 202 3.25 38.38 -6.65
CA ILE A 202 2.98 37.00 -7.06
C ILE A 202 3.76 36.03 -6.17
N LEU A 203 5.06 36.27 -5.98
CA LEU A 203 5.91 35.39 -5.20
C LEU A 203 5.56 35.43 -3.71
N GLY A 204 5.37 36.62 -3.14
CA GLY A 204 5.01 36.80 -1.72
C GLY A 204 3.70 36.12 -1.35
N LEU A 205 2.61 36.43 -2.08
CA LEU A 205 1.30 35.85 -1.81
C LEU A 205 1.29 34.34 -2.06
N SER A 206 1.80 33.89 -3.21
CA SER A 206 1.73 32.47 -3.58
C SER A 206 2.55 31.58 -2.65
N VAL A 207 3.75 32.04 -2.24
CA VAL A 207 4.62 31.28 -1.34
C VAL A 207 4.05 31.26 0.07
N ILE A 208 3.71 32.41 0.66
CA ILE A 208 3.30 32.47 2.06
C ILE A 208 1.95 31.78 2.30
N ARG A 209 1.00 31.94 1.37
CA ARG A 209 -0.39 31.51 1.55
C ARG A 209 -0.65 30.06 1.16
N GLU A 210 0.00 29.59 0.09
CA GLU A 210 -0.32 28.30 -0.53
C GLU A 210 0.91 27.38 -0.57
N LEU A 211 1.95 27.76 -1.31
CA LEU A 211 3.05 26.84 -1.61
C LEU A 211 3.89 26.49 -0.39
N GLY A 212 4.17 27.43 0.51
CA GLY A 212 4.93 27.16 1.72
C GLY A 212 4.32 26.06 2.59
N PRO A 213 3.06 26.24 3.06
CA PRO A 213 2.34 25.22 3.81
C PRO A 213 2.31 23.85 3.12
N VAL A 214 1.99 23.82 1.82
CA VAL A 214 1.87 22.57 1.05
C VAL A 214 3.21 21.88 0.88
N LEU A 215 4.27 22.62 0.52
CA LEU A 215 5.62 22.07 0.35
C LEU A 215 6.16 21.50 1.66
N SER A 216 6.08 22.26 2.75
CA SER A 216 6.49 21.75 4.06
C SER A 216 5.73 20.47 4.43
N ALA A 217 4.42 20.45 4.16
CA ALA A 217 3.58 19.31 4.49
C ALA A 217 3.93 18.05 3.68
N ILE A 218 4.15 18.17 2.37
CA ILE A 218 4.54 17.05 1.51
C ILE A 218 5.89 16.46 1.94
N LEU A 219 6.89 17.33 2.21
CA LEU A 219 8.22 16.87 2.64
C LEU A 219 8.18 16.17 4.00
N VAL A 220 7.44 16.71 4.97
CA VAL A 220 7.31 16.14 6.31
C VAL A 220 6.46 14.86 6.29
N ALA A 221 5.43 14.77 5.44
CA ALA A 221 4.67 13.54 5.23
C ALA A 221 5.59 12.42 4.74
N GLY A 222 6.43 12.70 3.74
CA GLY A 222 7.39 11.73 3.21
C GLY A 222 8.43 11.28 4.24
N ARG A 223 9.04 12.23 4.95
CA ARG A 223 10.12 11.94 5.90
C ARG A 223 9.60 11.48 7.26
N SER A 224 8.93 12.38 7.98
CA SER A 224 8.50 12.17 9.36
C SER A 224 7.26 11.29 9.45
N GLY A 225 6.32 11.42 8.51
CA GLY A 225 5.15 10.53 8.43
C GLY A 225 5.55 9.07 8.20
N SER A 226 6.47 8.82 7.26
CA SER A 226 7.05 7.48 7.03
C SER A 226 7.78 6.97 8.27
N ALA A 227 8.63 7.78 8.90
CA ALA A 227 9.36 7.39 10.10
C ALA A 227 8.43 7.04 11.26
N ILE A 228 7.37 7.83 11.51
CA ILE A 228 6.36 7.54 12.54
C ILE A 228 5.65 6.21 12.25
N THR A 229 5.24 6.01 11.00
CA THR A 229 4.58 4.78 10.56
C THR A 229 5.48 3.57 10.77
N ALA A 230 6.76 3.69 10.39
CA ALA A 230 7.76 2.65 10.53
C ALA A 230 8.04 2.34 12.01
N GLN A 231 8.18 3.35 12.87
CA GLN A 231 8.40 3.16 14.30
C GLN A 231 7.25 2.37 14.94
N ILE A 232 5.99 2.77 14.70
CA ILE A 232 4.83 2.06 15.24
C ILE A 232 4.73 0.65 14.65
N GLY A 233 5.03 0.49 13.36
CA GLY A 233 5.08 -0.81 12.70
C GLY A 233 6.14 -1.75 13.29
N VAL A 234 7.34 -1.23 13.60
CA VAL A 234 8.40 -1.99 14.28
C VAL A 234 7.93 -2.40 15.68
N MET A 235 7.31 -1.49 16.45
CA MET A 235 6.72 -1.82 17.76
C MET A 235 5.63 -2.90 17.68
N ARG A 236 4.96 -3.02 16.53
CA ARG A 236 4.00 -4.10 16.27
C ARG A 236 4.69 -5.42 15.98
N VAL A 237 5.77 -5.40 15.20
CA VAL A 237 6.57 -6.58 14.85
C VAL A 237 7.34 -7.11 16.08
N THR A 238 7.79 -6.24 16.98
CA THR A 238 8.49 -6.58 18.23
C THR A 238 7.54 -6.88 19.40
N GLU A 239 6.23 -6.94 19.16
CA GLU A 239 5.19 -7.17 20.18
C GLU A 239 5.15 -6.12 21.32
N GLU A 240 5.86 -5.00 21.20
CA GLU A 240 5.87 -3.91 22.18
C GLU A 240 4.47 -3.31 22.38
N LEU A 241 3.66 -3.24 21.30
CA LEU A 241 2.27 -2.78 21.42
C LEU A 241 1.42 -3.74 22.26
N ASP A 242 1.59 -5.05 22.10
CA ASP A 242 0.83 -6.01 22.89
C ASP A 242 1.29 -6.01 24.36
N ALA A 243 2.60 -5.85 24.60
CA ALA A 243 3.15 -5.67 25.94
C ALA A 243 2.59 -4.42 26.65
N MET A 244 2.50 -3.28 25.95
CA MET A 244 1.87 -2.06 26.49
C MET A 244 0.41 -2.30 26.90
N ARG A 245 -0.34 -3.08 26.11
CA ARG A 245 -1.73 -3.42 26.40
C ARG A 245 -1.86 -4.28 27.66
N VAL A 246 -0.96 -5.26 27.84
CA VAL A 246 -0.92 -6.11 29.05
C VAL A 246 -0.54 -5.29 30.29
N MET A 247 0.34 -4.30 30.15
CA MET A 247 0.71 -3.37 31.23
C MET A 247 -0.37 -2.32 31.55
N GLY A 248 -1.50 -2.32 30.82
CA GLY A 248 -2.58 -1.34 31.01
C GLY A 248 -2.20 0.08 30.56
N ILE A 249 -1.20 0.23 29.68
CA ILE A 249 -0.74 1.52 29.19
C ILE A 249 -1.53 1.89 27.93
N PRO A 250 -2.32 2.98 27.93
CA PRO A 250 -3.12 3.37 26.77
C PRO A 250 -2.25 3.84 25.60
N HIS A 251 -2.46 3.25 24.42
CA HIS A 251 -1.75 3.63 23.19
C HIS A 251 -2.04 5.06 22.75
N GLY A 252 -3.29 5.54 22.88
CA GLY A 252 -3.66 6.90 22.48
C GLY A 252 -2.79 7.95 23.15
N LEU A 253 -2.81 7.96 24.48
CA LEU A 253 -2.11 8.93 25.30
C LEU A 253 -0.58 8.85 25.17
N ARG A 254 0.00 7.65 25.01
CA ARG A 254 1.45 7.45 25.00
C ARG A 254 2.09 7.39 23.60
N LEU A 255 1.32 7.11 22.55
CA LEU A 255 1.88 6.99 21.19
C LEU A 255 1.30 8.03 20.24
N ILE A 256 -0.02 8.23 20.25
CA ILE A 256 -0.68 9.08 19.26
C ILE A 256 -0.58 10.55 19.66
N LEU A 257 -1.01 10.89 20.88
CA LEU A 257 -1.04 12.26 21.39
C LEU A 257 0.32 12.99 21.30
N PRO A 258 1.46 12.45 21.79
CA PRO A 258 2.74 13.17 21.72
C PRO A 258 3.20 13.42 20.28
N ARG A 259 2.87 12.53 19.33
CA ARG A 259 3.24 12.69 17.91
C ARG A 259 2.36 13.73 17.22
N VAL A 260 1.06 13.73 17.49
CA VAL A 260 0.12 14.73 16.95
C VAL A 260 0.47 16.12 17.46
N LEU A 261 0.75 16.27 18.76
CA LEU A 261 1.17 17.55 19.34
C LEU A 261 2.54 17.98 18.82
N ALA A 262 3.49 17.06 18.72
CA ALA A 262 4.80 17.37 18.19
C ALA A 262 4.76 17.89 16.75
N LEU A 263 4.01 17.23 15.84
CA LEU A 263 3.87 17.71 14.47
C LEU A 263 3.00 18.97 14.39
N GLY A 264 1.95 19.09 15.21
CA GLY A 264 1.13 20.30 15.27
C GLY A 264 1.93 21.54 15.69
N ILE A 265 2.96 21.38 16.52
CA ILE A 265 3.87 22.46 16.93
C ILE A 265 5.03 22.63 15.94
N ALA A 266 5.64 21.55 15.47
CA ALA A 266 6.82 21.63 14.60
C ALA A 266 6.47 22.18 13.20
N MET A 267 5.31 21.82 12.65
CA MET A 267 4.91 22.22 11.31
C MET A 267 4.77 23.72 11.08
N PRO A 268 4.07 24.51 11.90
CA PRO A 268 4.00 25.95 11.68
C PRO A 268 5.39 26.61 11.65
N LEU A 269 6.33 26.12 12.46
CA LEU A 269 7.73 26.58 12.43
C LEU A 269 8.42 26.18 11.12
N LEU A 270 8.19 24.95 10.64
CA LEU A 270 8.71 24.49 9.35
C LEU A 270 8.12 25.26 8.17
N VAL A 271 6.84 25.65 8.22
CA VAL A 271 6.20 26.48 7.20
C VAL A 271 6.87 27.86 7.15
N MET A 272 7.09 28.48 8.31
CA MET A 272 7.79 29.76 8.38
C MET A 272 9.21 29.67 7.83
N TRP A 273 9.95 28.62 8.20
CA TRP A 273 11.27 28.33 7.67
C TRP A 273 11.26 28.15 6.14
N THR A 274 10.35 27.33 5.63
CA THR A 274 10.19 27.04 4.20
C THR A 274 9.86 28.31 3.42
N ASN A 275 8.99 29.17 3.94
CA ASN A 275 8.66 30.46 3.35
C ASN A 275 9.87 31.37 3.22
N ILE A 276 10.66 31.52 4.29
CA ILE A 276 11.85 32.38 4.28
C ILE A 276 12.85 31.89 3.24
N ILE A 277 13.12 30.58 3.20
CA ILE A 277 14.10 30.00 2.28
C ILE A 277 13.61 30.05 0.83
N ALA A 278 12.33 29.76 0.57
CA ALA A 278 11.74 29.86 -0.77
C ALA A 278 11.74 31.31 -1.29
N LEU A 279 11.38 32.29 -0.45
CA LEU A 279 11.42 33.71 -0.83
C LEU A 279 12.84 34.19 -1.08
N THR A 280 13.83 33.69 -0.34
CA THR A 280 15.24 34.02 -0.56
C THR A 280 15.73 33.47 -1.90
N GLY A 281 15.39 32.22 -2.23
CA GLY A 281 15.68 31.64 -3.55
C GLY A 281 15.01 32.42 -4.68
N GLY A 282 13.75 32.81 -4.50
CA GLY A 282 13.05 33.61 -5.50
C GLY A 282 13.59 35.04 -5.62
N ALA A 283 13.95 35.70 -4.54
CA ALA A 283 14.58 37.03 -4.58
C ALA A 283 15.92 37.00 -5.35
N LEU A 284 16.72 35.94 -5.17
CA LEU A 284 17.96 35.76 -5.93
C LEU A 284 17.69 35.61 -7.43
N ALA A 285 16.72 34.79 -7.82
CA ALA A 285 16.34 34.61 -9.22
C ALA A 285 15.75 35.90 -9.83
N ALA A 286 14.90 36.62 -9.10
CA ALA A 286 14.36 37.91 -9.53
C ALA A 286 15.46 38.94 -9.80
N LYS A 287 16.52 38.96 -8.98
CA LYS A 287 17.69 39.81 -9.22
C LYS A 287 18.40 39.47 -10.52
N LEU A 288 18.63 38.18 -10.77
CA LEU A 288 19.35 37.71 -11.96
C LEU A 288 18.58 37.93 -13.26
N VAL A 289 17.25 37.76 -13.25
CA VAL A 289 16.42 37.86 -14.45
C VAL A 289 15.92 39.27 -14.70
N LEU A 290 15.44 39.97 -13.67
CA LEU A 290 14.78 41.28 -13.78
C LEU A 290 15.64 42.46 -13.34
N GLY A 291 16.82 42.22 -12.76
CA GLY A 291 17.65 43.28 -12.18
C GLY A 291 17.07 43.90 -10.90
N ILE A 292 16.08 43.25 -10.27
CA ILE A 292 15.45 43.78 -9.04
C ILE A 292 16.38 43.51 -7.85
N ASP A 293 16.73 44.57 -7.11
CA ASP A 293 17.59 44.41 -5.94
C ASP A 293 16.88 43.65 -4.80
N VAL A 294 17.62 42.80 -4.10
CA VAL A 294 17.09 42.00 -2.98
C VAL A 294 16.59 42.90 -1.84
N ASN A 295 17.23 44.06 -1.61
CA ASN A 295 16.75 45.00 -0.58
C ASN A 295 15.38 45.58 -0.94
N TYR A 296 15.14 45.86 -2.22
CA TYR A 296 13.83 46.30 -2.69
C TYR A 296 12.79 45.20 -2.48
N PHE A 297 13.12 43.95 -2.80
CA PHE A 297 12.24 42.80 -2.61
C PHE A 297 11.80 42.67 -1.14
N VAL A 298 12.76 42.66 -0.21
CA VAL A 298 12.49 42.50 1.23
C VAL A 298 11.70 43.69 1.81
N ARG A 299 11.99 44.92 1.38
CA ARG A 299 11.26 46.12 1.84
C ARG A 299 9.84 46.19 1.28
N SER A 300 9.61 45.68 0.07
CA SER A 300 8.30 45.71 -0.58
C SER A 300 7.38 44.61 -0.06
N LEU A 301 7.93 43.47 0.37
CA LEU A 301 7.14 42.29 0.76
C LEU A 301 6.06 42.54 1.82
N PRO A 302 6.31 43.28 2.93
CA PRO A 302 5.28 43.58 3.93
C PRO A 302 4.15 44.48 3.41
N GLY A 303 4.45 45.33 2.43
CA GLY A 303 3.44 46.21 1.82
C GLY A 303 2.52 45.48 0.84
N VAL A 304 2.88 44.26 0.45
CA VAL A 304 2.18 43.49 -0.59
C VAL A 304 1.53 42.22 -0.03
N VAL A 305 2.07 41.66 1.05
CA VAL A 305 1.50 40.48 1.71
C VAL A 305 0.84 40.90 3.03
N PRO A 306 -0.50 40.92 3.11
CA PRO A 306 -1.21 41.14 4.35
C PRO A 306 -0.81 40.14 5.44
N ILE A 307 -0.66 40.62 6.68
CA ILE A 307 -0.30 39.77 7.83
C ILE A 307 -1.31 38.63 8.06
N ALA A 308 -2.56 38.82 7.64
CA ALA A 308 -3.60 37.80 7.67
C ALA A 308 -3.20 36.54 6.89
N ASN A 309 -2.56 36.69 5.72
CA ASN A 309 -2.12 35.56 4.90
C ASN A 309 -1.00 34.75 5.58
N LEU A 310 -0.16 35.41 6.38
CA LEU A 310 0.85 34.72 7.19
C LEU A 310 0.19 33.86 8.28
N TYR A 311 -0.79 34.41 9.01
CA TYR A 311 -1.51 33.65 10.04
C TYR A 311 -2.31 32.48 9.46
N ILE A 312 -2.93 32.66 8.29
CA ILE A 312 -3.62 31.57 7.58
C ILE A 312 -2.62 30.47 7.20
N GLY A 313 -1.48 30.83 6.62
CA GLY A 313 -0.44 29.85 6.25
C GLY A 313 0.12 29.09 7.45
N VAL A 314 0.38 29.78 8.55
CA VAL A 314 0.83 29.16 9.82
C VAL A 314 -0.26 28.25 10.40
N GLY A 315 -1.52 28.70 10.40
CA GLY A 315 -2.67 27.92 10.85
C GLY A 315 -2.89 26.64 10.03
N LYS A 316 -2.77 26.72 8.71
CA LYS A 316 -2.75 25.54 7.81
C LYS A 316 -1.65 24.56 8.24
N GLY A 317 -0.45 25.07 8.53
CA GLY A 317 0.68 24.27 9.01
C GLY A 317 0.34 23.40 10.24
N VAL A 318 -0.34 23.98 11.24
CA VAL A 318 -0.79 23.24 12.43
C VAL A 318 -1.70 22.08 12.04
N VAL A 319 -2.71 22.35 11.22
CA VAL A 319 -3.70 21.36 10.79
C VAL A 319 -3.06 20.25 9.96
N PHE A 320 -2.20 20.61 9.01
CA PHE A 320 -1.48 19.63 8.19
C PHE A 320 -0.58 18.73 9.04
N GLY A 321 0.10 19.28 10.04
CA GLY A 321 0.91 18.49 10.98
C GLY A 321 0.09 17.46 11.74
N MET A 322 -1.06 17.88 12.29
CA MET A 322 -1.95 16.97 13.00
C MET A 322 -2.50 15.88 12.08
N LEU A 323 -2.92 16.23 10.86
CA LEU A 323 -3.42 15.27 9.87
C LEU A 323 -2.36 14.24 9.49
N ILE A 324 -1.13 14.67 9.19
CA ILE A 324 -0.01 13.77 8.86
C ILE A 324 0.27 12.81 10.02
N ALA A 325 0.32 13.32 11.25
CA ALA A 325 0.55 12.48 12.43
C ALA A 325 -0.55 11.43 12.63
N LEU A 326 -1.81 11.82 12.44
CA LEU A 326 -2.96 10.92 12.57
C LEU A 326 -2.94 9.83 11.49
N VAL A 327 -2.72 10.20 10.23
CA VAL A 327 -2.62 9.24 9.12
C VAL A 327 -1.45 8.28 9.37
N ALA A 328 -0.29 8.80 9.75
CA ALA A 328 0.88 7.98 10.06
C ALA A 328 0.63 6.99 11.21
N CYS A 329 -0.04 7.43 12.28
CA CYS A 329 -0.42 6.53 13.37
C CYS A 329 -1.43 5.48 12.91
N HIS A 330 -2.46 5.87 12.14
CA HIS A 330 -3.48 4.96 11.62
C HIS A 330 -2.91 3.82 10.79
N PHE A 331 -2.02 4.14 9.85
CA PHE A 331 -1.34 3.11 9.08
C PHE A 331 -0.33 2.33 9.94
N GLY A 332 0.37 2.98 10.86
CA GLY A 332 1.29 2.34 11.80
C GLY A 332 0.64 1.20 12.61
N PHE A 333 -0.53 1.45 13.18
CA PHE A 333 -1.27 0.45 13.97
C PHE A 333 -1.88 -0.68 13.14
N ARG A 334 -2.03 -0.52 11.82
CA ARG A 334 -2.59 -1.52 10.91
C ARG A 334 -1.55 -2.44 10.27
N ILE A 335 -0.26 -2.17 10.47
CA ILE A 335 0.82 -3.01 9.97
C ILE A 335 0.73 -4.40 10.62
N LYS A 336 0.85 -5.45 9.81
CA LYS A 336 0.94 -6.83 10.30
C LYS A 336 2.36 -7.12 10.78
N ALA A 337 2.53 -8.13 11.63
CA ALA A 337 3.84 -8.57 12.14
C ALA A 337 4.71 -9.27 11.07
N ASN A 338 4.95 -8.60 9.94
CA ASN A 338 5.86 -9.05 8.89
C ASN A 338 6.52 -7.84 8.20
N SER A 339 7.72 -8.05 7.65
CA SER A 339 8.53 -6.98 7.05
C SER A 339 7.94 -6.41 5.76
N GLN A 340 7.23 -7.23 4.98
CA GLN A 340 6.56 -6.79 3.75
C GLN A 340 5.45 -5.78 4.05
N SER A 341 4.60 -6.07 5.03
CA SER A 341 3.51 -5.19 5.46
C SER A 341 4.03 -3.89 6.05
N LEU A 342 5.23 -3.89 6.66
CA LEU A 342 5.88 -2.67 7.14
C LEU A 342 6.25 -1.75 5.97
N GLY A 343 6.88 -2.29 4.92
CA GLY A 343 7.18 -1.55 3.70
C GLY A 343 5.93 -1.00 3.02
N GLU A 344 4.94 -1.86 2.75
CA GLU A 344 3.68 -1.46 2.11
C GLU A 344 2.90 -0.43 2.94
N GLY A 345 2.86 -0.61 4.27
CA GLY A 345 2.18 0.30 5.19
C GLY A 345 2.82 1.68 5.24
N THR A 346 4.16 1.77 5.22
CA THR A 346 4.87 3.07 5.20
C THR A 346 4.63 3.82 3.89
N THR A 347 4.70 3.15 2.74
CA THR A 347 4.41 3.79 1.45
C THR A 347 2.96 4.27 1.36
N THR A 348 2.01 3.42 1.76
CA THR A 348 0.57 3.76 1.73
C THR A 348 0.26 4.93 2.66
N SER A 349 0.91 4.99 3.82
CA SER A 349 0.82 6.09 4.77
C SER A 349 1.27 7.42 4.17
N VAL A 350 2.42 7.44 3.49
CA VAL A 350 2.95 8.66 2.85
C VAL A 350 2.01 9.16 1.77
N VAL A 351 1.58 8.27 0.87
CA VAL A 351 0.67 8.62 -0.23
C VAL A 351 -0.64 9.18 0.33
N THR A 352 -1.24 8.48 1.31
CA THR A 352 -2.50 8.93 1.93
C THR A 352 -2.33 10.25 2.66
N SER A 353 -1.21 10.46 3.36
CA SER A 353 -0.91 11.72 4.05
C SER A 353 -0.85 12.89 3.08
N ILE A 354 -0.13 12.73 1.96
CA ILE A 354 -0.03 13.74 0.90
C ILE A 354 -1.42 14.03 0.30
N THR A 355 -2.20 13.00 -0.01
CA THR A 355 -3.56 13.18 -0.54
C THR A 355 -4.47 13.92 0.43
N VAL A 356 -4.46 13.55 1.71
CA VAL A 356 -5.27 14.22 2.75
C VAL A 356 -4.87 15.67 2.92
N VAL A 357 -3.57 15.98 2.90
CA VAL A 357 -3.05 17.36 2.98
C VAL A 357 -3.51 18.18 1.77
N ILE A 358 -3.40 17.65 0.56
CA ILE A 358 -3.81 18.36 -0.66
C ILE A 358 -5.33 18.62 -0.66
N LEU A 359 -6.13 17.63 -0.25
CA LEU A 359 -7.58 17.81 -0.10
C LEU A 359 -7.92 18.85 0.97
N ALA A 360 -7.23 18.80 2.11
CA ALA A 360 -7.40 19.80 3.15
C ALA A 360 -7.03 21.20 2.61
N ASP A 361 -5.90 21.34 1.93
CA ASP A 361 -5.47 22.61 1.34
C ASP A 361 -6.50 23.18 0.37
N ALA A 362 -7.09 22.36 -0.51
CA ALA A 362 -8.17 22.78 -1.40
C ALA A 362 -9.41 23.29 -0.63
N VAL A 363 -9.78 22.61 0.46
CA VAL A 363 -10.87 23.07 1.33
C VAL A 363 -10.53 24.39 2.00
N PHE A 364 -9.31 24.56 2.52
CA PHE A 364 -8.86 25.83 3.09
C PHE A 364 -8.82 26.95 2.03
N ALA A 365 -8.36 26.66 0.80
CA ALA A 365 -8.32 27.64 -0.28
C ALA A 365 -9.71 28.19 -0.60
N ILE A 366 -10.73 27.32 -0.64
CA ILE A 366 -12.14 27.71 -0.87
C ILE A 366 -12.70 28.48 0.34
N LEU A 367 -12.49 27.99 1.57
CA LEU A 367 -13.03 28.62 2.78
C LEU A 367 -12.45 30.02 3.03
N PHE A 368 -11.15 30.19 2.76
CA PHE A 368 -10.44 31.45 3.01
C PHE A 368 -10.28 32.30 1.74
N GLN A 369 -10.95 31.96 0.64
CA GLN A 369 -10.85 32.71 -0.63
C GLN A 369 -11.14 34.21 -0.44
N ASN A 370 -12.11 34.56 0.42
CA ASN A 370 -12.51 35.94 0.69
C ASN A 370 -11.73 36.61 1.84
N VAL A 371 -10.86 35.88 2.54
CA VAL A 371 -10.12 36.38 3.70
C VAL A 371 -8.68 36.69 3.25
N GLY A 372 -8.27 37.96 3.35
CA GLY A 372 -6.88 38.37 3.07
C GLY A 372 -6.58 38.82 1.62
N LEU A 373 -7.62 39.08 0.82
CA LEU A 373 -7.53 39.81 -0.47
C LEU A 373 -7.86 41.31 -0.34
N GLY A 374 -8.02 41.80 0.88
CA GLY A 374 -8.37 43.20 1.20
C GLY A 374 -7.17 44.09 1.45
#